data_AF-A0A259RZA1-F1
#
_entry.id   AF-A0A259RZA1-F1
#
_cell.length_a   1.000
_cell.length_b   1.000
_cell.length_c   1.000
_cell.angle_alpha   90.00
_cell.angle_beta   90.00
_cell.angle_gamma   90.00
#
_symmetry.space_group_name_H-M   'P 1'
#
loop_
_entity.id
_entity.type
_entity.pdbx_description
1 polymer ?
#
loop_
_entity_poly.entity_id
_entity_poly.type
_entity_poly.pdbx_seq_one_letter_code
_entity_poly.pdbx_strand_id
1 'polypeptide(L)'
;MALVVALVLLVVVTLVGLAAIRGTTMQQQMTSNFYDREIGFQSAEAGLRVADATISTSAAVIARNCGSGGVQCLANPFTDATLPANSIQTVPAGQFDPGALGAGEPQYVIENMGAYPDPNSNTGFNQTANGNQYGVQGASTTAVYYRITARSGDPANVGDRSIVTLQTMVKQ
;
A
#
# COMPACT_ATOMS: atom_id res chain seq x y z
N MET A 1 3.37 56.81 -35.57
CA MET A 1 3.45 55.45 -36.12
C MET A 1 4.35 54.52 -35.29
N ALA A 2 5.62 54.87 -35.02
CA ALA A 2 6.56 54.00 -34.29
C ALA A 2 6.11 53.56 -32.88
N LEU A 3 5.47 54.45 -32.11
CA LEU A 3 4.98 54.15 -30.75
C LEU A 3 3.90 53.06 -30.74
N VAL A 4 3.03 53.03 -31.76
CA VAL A 4 1.98 52.02 -31.91
C VAL A 4 2.59 50.65 -32.22
N VAL A 5 3.58 50.60 -33.11
CA VAL A 5 4.28 49.35 -33.45
C VAL A 5 5.02 48.79 -32.24
N ALA A 6 5.70 49.65 -31.46
CA ALA A 6 6.40 49.25 -30.24
C ALA A 6 5.43 48.66 -29.19
N LEU A 7 4.27 49.27 -28.99
CA LEU A 7 3.24 48.75 -28.07
C LEU A 7 2.67 47.39 -28.53
N VAL A 8 2.40 47.23 -29.83
CA VAL A 8 1.90 45.96 -30.37
C VAL A 8 2.92 44.84 -30.16
N LEU A 9 4.21 45.09 -30.43
CA LEU A 9 5.27 44.10 -30.22
C LEU A 9 5.43 43.74 -28.74
N LEU A 10 5.37 44.73 -27.84
CA LEU A 10 5.40 44.48 -26.39
C LEU A 10 4.25 43.55 -25.99
N VAL A 11 3.03 43.83 -26.43
CA VAL A 11 1.84 43.02 -26.11
C VAL A 11 2.02 41.59 -26.63
N VAL A 12 2.45 41.40 -27.87
CA VAL A 12 2.67 40.06 -28.43
C VAL A 12 3.68 39.26 -27.60
N VAL A 13 4.81 39.87 -27.22
CA VAL A 13 5.82 39.21 -26.37
C VAL A 13 5.26 38.87 -25.00
N THR A 14 4.48 39.77 -24.37
CA THR A 14 3.87 39.49 -23.06
C THR A 14 2.85 38.34 -23.11
N LEU A 15 2.07 38.23 -24.19
CA LEU A 15 1.09 37.15 -24.34
C LEU A 15 1.77 35.79 -24.54
N VAL A 16 2.85 35.75 -25.33
CA VAL A 16 3.68 34.54 -25.50
C VAL A 16 4.33 34.15 -24.17
N GLY A 17 4.86 35.14 -23.43
CA GLY A 17 5.43 34.91 -22.09
C GLY A 17 4.39 34.35 -21.11
N LEU A 18 3.18 34.90 -21.07
CA LEU A 18 2.11 34.42 -20.19
C LEU A 18 1.64 33.01 -20.57
N ALA A 19 1.53 32.71 -21.87
CA ALA A 19 1.17 31.37 -22.34
C ALA A 19 2.21 30.32 -21.90
N ALA A 20 3.50 30.64 -21.99
CA ALA A 20 4.58 29.77 -21.50
C ALA A 20 4.49 29.53 -19.98
N ILE A 21 4.25 30.58 -19.18
CA ILE A 21 4.10 30.47 -17.72
C ILE A 21 2.91 29.60 -17.32
N ARG A 22 1.78 29.70 -18.04
CA ARG A 22 0.62 28.83 -17.79
C ARG A 22 0.97 27.36 -18.02
N GLY A 23 1.74 27.06 -19.06
CA GLY A 23 2.24 25.72 -19.33
C GLY A 23 3.11 25.16 -18.20
N THR A 24 4.08 25.93 -17.73
CA THR A 24 4.97 25.51 -16.64
C THR A 24 4.24 25.36 -15.31
N THR A 25 3.24 26.22 -15.04
CA THR A 25 2.43 26.14 -13.82
C THR A 25 1.62 24.83 -13.77
N MET A 26 1.02 24.41 -14.88
CA MET A 26 0.30 23.13 -14.94
C MET A 26 1.24 21.94 -14.73
N GLN A 27 2.43 21.98 -15.32
CA GLN A 27 3.45 20.95 -15.12
C GLN A 27 3.89 20.89 -13.66
N GLN A 28 4.13 22.03 -13.02
CA GLN A 28 4.51 22.10 -11.61
C GLN A 28 3.44 21.51 -10.69
N GLN A 29 2.15 21.82 -10.91
CA GLN A 29 1.06 21.24 -10.14
C GLN A 29 0.99 19.72 -10.32
N MET A 30 1.13 19.23 -11.55
CA MET A 30 1.17 17.79 -11.84
C MET A 30 2.35 17.11 -11.12
N THR A 31 3.55 17.69 -11.20
CA THR A 31 4.75 17.18 -10.51
C THR A 31 4.56 17.19 -8.99
N SER A 32 3.96 18.23 -8.42
CA SER A 32 3.65 18.30 -6.98
C SER A 32 2.72 17.17 -6.55
N ASN A 33 1.63 16.94 -7.29
CA ASN A 33 0.68 15.87 -6.98
C ASN A 33 1.31 14.48 -7.07
N PHE A 34 2.17 14.25 -8.07
CA PHE A 34 2.92 12.99 -8.17
C PHE A 34 3.90 12.81 -7.02
N TYR A 35 4.60 13.88 -6.63
CA TYR A 35 5.54 13.85 -5.52
C TYR A 35 4.84 13.55 -4.19
N ASP A 36 3.68 14.18 -3.93
CA ASP A 36 2.89 13.91 -2.73
C ASP A 36 2.38 12.46 -2.66
N ARG A 37 1.98 11.91 -3.81
CA ARG A 37 1.58 10.50 -3.90
C ARG A 37 2.73 9.55 -3.63
N GLU A 38 3.94 9.88 -4.08
CA GLU A 38 5.14 9.06 -3.84
C GLU A 38 5.53 9.05 -2.35
N ILE A 39 5.42 10.19 -1.66
CA ILE A 39 5.59 10.25 -0.20
C ILE A 39 4.55 9.37 0.50
N GLY A 40 3.29 9.43 0.04
CA GLY A 40 2.23 8.55 0.53
C GLY A 40 2.54 7.07 0.31
N PHE A 41 3.11 6.72 -0.85
CA PHE A 41 3.52 5.35 -1.16
C PHE A 41 4.61 4.85 -0.22
N GLN A 42 5.68 5.65 0.00
CA GLN A 42 6.76 5.30 0.93
C GLN A 42 6.25 5.12 2.36
N SER A 43 5.31 5.97 2.79
CA SER A 43 4.67 5.85 4.11
C SER A 43 3.88 4.53 4.21
N ALA A 44 3.05 4.21 3.20
CA ALA A 44 2.31 2.96 3.19
C ALA A 44 3.23 1.72 3.13
N GLU A 45 4.36 1.79 2.39
CA GLU A 45 5.36 0.72 2.33
C GLU A 45 6.03 0.50 3.70
N ALA A 46 6.36 1.58 4.42
CA ALA A 46 6.87 1.46 5.79
C ALA A 46 5.87 0.73 6.70
N GLY A 47 4.57 1.03 6.57
CA GLY A 47 3.51 0.30 7.25
C GLY A 47 3.44 -1.18 6.91
N LEU A 48 3.61 -1.54 5.63
CA LEU A 48 3.69 -2.95 5.22
C LEU A 48 4.90 -3.66 5.83
N ARG A 49 6.07 -3.04 5.82
CA ARG A 49 7.31 -3.63 6.37
C ARG A 49 7.22 -3.88 7.87
N VAL A 50 6.66 -2.92 8.61
CA VAL A 50 6.44 -3.05 10.05
C VAL A 50 5.41 -4.15 10.36
N ALA A 51 4.30 -4.17 9.63
CA ALA A 51 3.28 -5.18 9.80
C ALA A 51 3.83 -6.59 9.56
N ASP A 52 4.61 -6.79 8.49
CA ASP A 52 5.21 -8.07 8.14
C ASP A 52 6.12 -8.60 9.26
N ALA A 53 6.99 -7.74 9.80
CA ALA A 53 7.82 -8.09 10.95
C ALA A 53 6.98 -8.43 12.21
N THR A 54 5.86 -7.74 12.40
CA THR A 54 5.01 -7.91 13.59
C THR A 54 4.23 -9.23 13.57
N ILE A 55 3.84 -9.74 12.40
CA ILE A 55 3.13 -11.04 12.28
C ILE A 55 3.92 -12.17 12.93
N SER A 56 5.25 -12.17 12.77
CA SER A 56 6.12 -13.20 13.33
C SER A 56 6.27 -13.14 14.85
N THR A 57 5.95 -12.00 15.47
CA THR A 57 6.23 -11.73 16.89
C THR A 57 4.98 -11.68 17.76
N SER A 58 3.80 -11.37 17.19
CA SER A 58 2.57 -11.25 17.96
C SER A 58 1.34 -11.64 17.14
N ALA A 59 0.60 -12.64 17.62
CA ALA A 59 -0.70 -12.98 17.05
C ALA A 59 -1.80 -11.97 17.41
N ALA A 60 -1.59 -11.11 18.41
CA ALA A 60 -2.60 -10.18 18.90
C ALA A 60 -2.90 -9.03 17.92
N VAL A 61 -2.01 -8.76 16.97
CA VAL A 61 -2.22 -7.74 15.93
C VAL A 61 -3.02 -8.26 14.72
N ILE A 62 -3.29 -9.57 14.67
CA ILE A 62 -4.11 -10.17 13.63
C ILE A 62 -5.57 -9.82 13.93
N ALA A 63 -6.18 -9.00 13.07
CA ALA A 63 -7.50 -8.44 13.26
C ALA A 63 -8.60 -9.50 13.32
N ARG A 64 -8.57 -10.45 12.38
CA ARG A 64 -9.61 -11.48 12.21
C ARG A 64 -9.16 -12.60 11.27
N ASN A 65 -9.91 -13.70 11.28
CA ASN A 65 -9.78 -14.80 10.34
C ASN A 65 -10.78 -14.65 9.19
N CYS A 66 -10.25 -14.51 7.98
CA CYS A 66 -10.93 -14.40 6.70
C CYS A 66 -10.84 -15.69 5.86
N GLY A 67 -10.17 -16.72 6.38
CA GLY A 67 -10.08 -18.04 5.77
C GLY A 67 -11.31 -18.92 6.02
N SER A 68 -11.18 -20.21 5.70
CA SER A 68 -12.25 -21.18 5.92
C SER A 68 -12.68 -21.23 7.39
N GLY A 69 -13.99 -21.14 7.63
CA GLY A 69 -14.56 -21.07 8.99
C GLY A 69 -14.46 -19.70 9.66
N GLY A 70 -13.95 -18.68 8.96
CA GLY A 70 -13.87 -17.29 9.40
C GLY A 70 -15.04 -16.41 8.96
N VAL A 71 -14.83 -15.10 9.03
CA VAL A 71 -15.79 -14.08 8.55
C VAL A 71 -15.47 -13.63 7.14
N GLN A 72 -16.47 -13.16 6.39
CA GLN A 72 -16.22 -12.57 5.08
C GLN A 72 -15.55 -11.20 5.26
N CYS A 73 -14.34 -11.07 4.75
CA CYS A 73 -13.58 -9.82 4.82
C CYS A 73 -13.64 -9.08 3.48
N LEU A 74 -13.94 -7.78 3.52
CA LEU A 74 -13.81 -6.93 2.33
C LEU A 74 -12.37 -6.88 1.83
N ALA A 75 -12.17 -6.54 0.56
CA ALA A 75 -10.82 -6.37 0.00
C ALA A 75 -10.05 -5.27 0.74
N ASN A 76 -10.72 -4.16 1.06
CA ASN A 76 -10.15 -3.08 1.85
C ASN A 76 -10.74 -3.10 3.28
N PRO A 77 -9.98 -3.51 4.31
CA PRO A 77 -10.46 -3.54 5.69
C PRO A 77 -10.74 -2.15 6.26
N PHE A 78 -10.12 -1.08 5.74
CA PHE A 78 -10.35 0.28 6.22
C PHE A 78 -11.74 0.83 5.87
N THR A 79 -12.44 0.20 4.93
CA THR A 79 -13.83 0.52 4.55
C THR A 79 -14.84 -0.46 5.12
N ASP A 80 -14.39 -1.44 5.91
CA ASP A 80 -15.24 -2.48 6.46
C ASP A 80 -15.79 -2.06 7.83
N ALA A 81 -17.10 -1.79 7.88
CA ALA A 81 -17.79 -1.44 9.12
C ALA A 81 -17.82 -2.58 10.16
N THR A 82 -17.53 -3.81 9.74
CA THR A 82 -17.46 -5.00 10.61
C THR A 82 -16.05 -5.29 11.11
N LEU A 83 -15.07 -4.44 10.78
CA LEU A 83 -13.71 -4.59 11.28
C LEU A 83 -13.71 -4.48 12.82
N PRO A 84 -13.12 -5.44 13.56
CA PRO A 84 -13.09 -5.39 15.01
C PRO A 84 -12.39 -4.12 15.52
N ALA A 85 -12.89 -3.58 16.63
CA ALA A 85 -12.27 -2.41 17.26
C ALA A 85 -10.79 -2.66 17.56
N ASN A 86 -9.97 -1.60 17.46
CA ASN A 86 -8.52 -1.65 17.68
C ASN A 86 -7.72 -2.55 16.71
N SER A 87 -8.32 -2.98 15.58
CA SER A 87 -7.62 -3.75 14.55
C SER A 87 -6.70 -2.90 13.66
N ILE A 88 -6.97 -1.59 13.57
CA ILE A 88 -6.14 -0.63 12.84
C ILE A 88 -4.96 -0.28 13.74
N GLN A 89 -3.78 -0.74 13.38
CA GLN A 89 -2.54 -0.43 14.07
C GLN A 89 -1.90 0.80 13.44
N THR A 90 -1.35 1.69 14.26
CA THR A 90 -0.53 2.81 13.80
C THR A 90 0.94 2.43 13.97
N VAL A 91 1.74 2.70 12.94
CA VAL A 91 3.18 2.42 12.97
C VAL A 91 3.84 3.32 14.01
N PRO A 92 4.58 2.77 14.99
CA PRO A 92 5.20 3.59 16.03
C PRO A 92 6.26 4.54 15.45
N ALA A 93 6.32 5.78 15.97
CA ALA A 93 7.32 6.80 15.62
C ALA A 93 8.79 6.32 15.61
N GLY A 94 9.14 5.29 16.40
CA GLY A 94 10.49 4.72 16.42
C GLY A 94 10.85 3.87 15.19
N GLN A 95 9.86 3.47 14.39
CA GLN A 95 10.04 2.63 13.20
C GLN A 95 9.79 3.38 11.88
N PHE A 96 9.16 4.55 11.96
CA PHE A 96 8.94 5.43 10.81
C PHE A 96 8.89 6.89 11.27
N ASP A 97 9.66 7.75 10.61
CA ASP A 97 9.58 9.20 10.78
C ASP A 97 8.99 9.80 9.49
N PRO A 98 7.79 10.40 9.54
CA PRO A 98 7.20 11.08 8.39
C PRO A 98 8.00 12.33 7.95
N GLY A 99 8.88 12.86 8.81
CA GLY A 99 9.59 14.11 8.59
C GLY A 99 8.62 15.29 8.38
N ALA A 100 9.11 16.34 7.71
CA ALA A 100 8.30 17.54 7.42
C ALA A 100 7.30 17.35 6.25
N LEU A 101 7.42 16.25 5.50
CA LEU A 101 6.71 16.04 4.24
C LEU A 101 5.65 14.92 4.31
N GLY A 102 5.74 14.02 5.28
CA GLY A 102 4.74 12.97 5.53
C GLY A 102 3.47 13.51 6.17
N ALA A 103 2.34 12.87 5.92
CA ALA A 103 1.03 13.30 6.42
C ALA A 103 0.73 12.80 7.85
N GLY A 104 1.65 12.03 8.44
CA GLY A 104 1.51 11.36 9.73
C GLY A 104 2.07 9.95 9.69
N GLU A 105 1.87 9.20 10.77
CA GLU A 105 2.26 7.80 10.85
C GLU A 105 1.34 6.91 9.98
N PRO A 106 1.90 5.97 9.21
CA PRO A 106 1.12 5.04 8.43
C PRO A 106 0.37 4.05 9.33
N GLN A 107 -0.71 3.49 8.81
CA GLN A 107 -1.55 2.54 9.53
C GLN A 107 -1.68 1.24 8.77
N TYR A 108 -1.83 0.12 9.47
CA TYR A 108 -1.98 -1.19 8.85
C TYR A 108 -3.02 -2.06 9.56
N VAL A 109 -3.55 -3.02 8.81
CA VAL A 109 -4.43 -4.09 9.29
C VAL A 109 -3.89 -5.41 8.77
N ILE A 110 -3.84 -6.40 9.64
CA ILE A 110 -3.42 -7.76 9.31
C ILE A 110 -4.63 -8.68 9.41
N GLU A 111 -4.91 -9.42 8.34
CA GLU A 111 -6.01 -10.37 8.27
C GLU A 111 -5.46 -11.78 7.96
N ASN A 112 -5.91 -12.78 8.71
CA ASN A 112 -5.55 -14.17 8.42
C ASN A 112 -6.42 -14.69 7.28
N MET A 113 -5.81 -15.11 6.17
CA MET A 113 -6.52 -15.61 4.98
C MET A 113 -6.74 -17.13 5.01
N GLY A 114 -6.23 -17.81 6.03
CA GLY A 114 -6.33 -19.25 6.20
C GLY A 114 -5.08 -20.01 5.77
N ALA A 115 -5.14 -21.33 5.95
CA ALA A 115 -4.09 -22.25 5.56
C ALA A 115 -4.36 -22.79 4.15
N TYR A 116 -3.38 -22.65 3.27
CA TYR A 116 -3.42 -23.17 1.90
C TYR A 116 -2.23 -24.10 1.64
N PRO A 117 -2.34 -25.04 0.69
CA PRO A 117 -1.21 -25.88 0.26
C PRO A 117 0.03 -25.03 -0.04
N ASP A 118 1.17 -25.34 0.57
CA ASP A 118 2.43 -24.65 0.30
C ASP A 118 3.08 -25.24 -0.95
N PRO A 119 3.10 -24.52 -2.10
CA PRO A 119 3.70 -25.03 -3.33
C PRO A 119 5.21 -25.21 -3.24
N ASN A 120 5.85 -24.57 -2.25
CA ASN A 120 7.30 -24.67 -2.03
C ASN A 120 7.68 -25.83 -1.11
N SER A 121 6.69 -26.55 -0.58
CA SER A 121 6.94 -27.73 0.23
C SER A 121 7.26 -28.94 -0.65
N ASN A 122 8.42 -29.54 -0.42
CA ASN A 122 8.77 -30.81 -1.02
C ASN A 122 8.81 -31.88 0.08
N THR A 123 7.81 -32.75 0.10
CA THR A 123 7.74 -33.85 1.07
C THR A 123 8.64 -35.04 0.70
N GLY A 124 9.45 -34.92 -0.36
CA GLY A 124 10.28 -36.00 -0.88
C GLY A 124 9.47 -37.14 -1.52
N PHE A 125 8.14 -37.06 -1.51
CA PHE A 125 7.26 -38.12 -1.99
C PHE A 125 7.45 -38.42 -3.49
N ASN A 126 7.69 -37.37 -4.28
CA ASN A 126 8.00 -37.51 -5.72
C ASN A 126 9.29 -38.31 -5.99
N GLN A 127 10.11 -38.58 -4.97
CA GLN A 127 11.34 -39.37 -5.06
C GLN A 127 11.14 -40.83 -4.62
N THR A 128 9.90 -41.25 -4.31
CA THR A 128 9.58 -42.62 -3.90
C THR A 128 9.16 -43.48 -5.09
N ALA A 129 9.43 -44.79 -5.02
CA ALA A 129 8.95 -45.76 -6.02
C ALA A 129 7.42 -45.71 -6.19
N ASN A 130 6.69 -45.46 -5.09
CA ASN A 130 5.24 -45.35 -5.10
C ASN A 130 4.73 -44.13 -5.87
N GLY A 131 5.39 -42.98 -5.72
CA GLY A 131 5.08 -41.78 -6.49
C GLY A 131 5.40 -41.93 -7.99
N ASN A 132 6.48 -42.65 -8.33
CA ASN A 132 6.92 -42.83 -9.72
C ASN A 132 6.12 -43.90 -10.49
N GLN A 133 5.72 -45.01 -9.86
CA GLN A 133 5.04 -46.11 -10.56
C GLN A 133 3.51 -46.07 -10.48
N TYR A 134 2.94 -45.46 -9.44
CA TYR A 134 1.50 -45.60 -9.14
C TYR A 134 0.73 -44.27 -9.11
N GLY A 135 1.37 -43.13 -9.42
CA GLY A 135 0.70 -41.83 -9.47
C GLY A 135 0.07 -41.39 -8.14
N VAL A 136 0.48 -42.00 -7.04
CA VAL A 136 0.05 -41.64 -5.68
C VAL A 136 0.61 -40.26 -5.36
N GLN A 137 -0.15 -39.43 -4.63
CA GLN A 137 0.35 -38.16 -4.09
C GLN A 137 0.62 -38.29 -2.59
N GLY A 138 1.72 -37.70 -2.14
CA GLY A 138 2.04 -37.57 -0.71
C GLY A 138 1.17 -36.51 -0.03
N ALA A 139 1.31 -36.39 1.30
CA ALA A 139 0.67 -35.32 2.04
C ALA A 139 1.15 -33.94 1.53
N SER A 140 0.24 -32.99 1.40
CA SER A 140 0.57 -31.59 1.14
C SER A 140 0.73 -30.87 2.48
N THR A 141 1.86 -30.17 2.69
CA THR A 141 1.97 -29.29 3.85
C THR A 141 1.22 -28.00 3.55
N THR A 142 0.57 -27.42 4.55
CA THR A 142 -0.11 -26.13 4.41
C THR A 142 0.72 -25.04 5.05
N ALA A 143 0.65 -23.83 4.49
CA ALA A 143 1.19 -22.61 5.08
C ALA A 143 0.05 -21.63 5.36
N VAL A 144 0.20 -20.81 6.39
CA VAL A 144 -0.80 -19.79 6.73
C VAL A 144 -0.48 -18.53 5.97
N TYR A 145 -1.48 -18.01 5.26
CA TYR A 145 -1.35 -16.76 4.52
C TYR A 145 -2.01 -15.63 5.29
N TYR A 146 -1.33 -14.51 5.36
CA TYR A 146 -1.85 -13.27 5.92
C TYR A 146 -1.96 -12.23 4.82
N ARG A 147 -3.06 -11.47 4.83
CA ARG A 147 -3.21 -10.26 4.02
C ARG A 147 -2.88 -9.08 4.91
N ILE A 148 -1.91 -8.29 4.48
CA ILE A 148 -1.58 -7.01 5.10
C ILE A 148 -2.09 -5.91 4.20
N THR A 149 -2.92 -5.02 4.75
CA THR A 149 -3.33 -3.79 4.07
C THR A 149 -2.82 -2.61 4.88
N ALA A 150 -1.97 -1.79 4.28
CA ALA A 150 -1.45 -0.56 4.89
C ALA A 150 -1.94 0.68 4.14
N ARG A 151 -2.12 1.77 4.87
CA ARG A 151 -2.44 3.10 4.32
C ARG A 151 -1.42 4.12 4.80
N SER A 152 -1.19 5.12 3.95
CA SER A 152 -0.17 6.16 4.15
C SER A 152 -0.38 7.04 5.39
N GLY A 153 -1.58 7.03 5.97
CA GLY A 153 -1.93 7.75 7.19
C GLY A 153 -3.40 7.63 7.53
N ASP A 154 -3.78 8.18 8.68
CA ASP A 154 -5.17 8.24 9.14
C ASP A 154 -5.97 9.29 8.36
N PRO A 155 -7.08 8.93 7.67
CA PRO A 155 -7.97 9.88 6.99
C PRO A 155 -8.42 11.06 7.86
N ALA A 156 -8.49 10.90 9.18
CA ALA A 156 -8.86 12.00 10.08
C ALA A 156 -7.74 13.06 10.24
N ASN A 157 -6.48 12.70 9.96
CA ASN A 157 -5.30 13.52 10.26
C ASN A 157 -4.55 14.01 9.00
N VAL A 158 -4.74 13.36 7.85
CA VAL A 158 -4.01 13.68 6.60
C VAL A 158 -4.55 14.90 5.82
N GLY A 159 -5.69 15.47 6.24
CA GLY A 159 -6.31 16.64 5.60
C GLY A 159 -6.74 16.38 4.16
N ASP A 160 -6.42 17.29 3.24
CA ASP A 160 -6.79 17.20 1.81
C ASP A 160 -5.85 16.31 0.98
N ARG A 161 -4.85 15.66 1.61
CA ARG A 161 -3.88 14.82 0.90
C ARG A 161 -4.50 13.48 0.49
N SER A 162 -4.09 12.98 -0.67
CA SER A 162 -4.50 11.65 -1.12
C SER A 162 -3.95 10.54 -0.21
N ILE A 163 -4.80 9.58 0.14
CA ILE A 163 -4.40 8.41 0.92
C ILE A 163 -4.02 7.28 -0.03
N VAL A 164 -2.78 6.81 0.10
CA VAL A 164 -2.30 5.65 -0.65
C VAL A 164 -2.54 4.41 0.20
N THR A 165 -3.19 3.40 -0.37
CA THR A 165 -3.38 2.10 0.27
C THR A 165 -2.62 1.04 -0.52
N LEU A 166 -1.79 0.25 0.17
CA LEU A 166 -1.04 -0.86 -0.38
C LEU A 166 -1.48 -2.15 0.29
N GLN A 167 -1.42 -3.24 -0.46
CA GLN A 167 -1.83 -4.55 0.03
C GLN A 167 -0.85 -5.62 -0.45
N THR A 168 -0.49 -6.52 0.45
CA THR A 168 0.36 -7.66 0.15
C THR A 168 -0.15 -8.93 0.85
N MET A 169 0.23 -10.08 0.30
CA MET A 169 -0.02 -11.39 0.86
C MET A 169 1.32 -11.94 1.36
N VAL A 170 1.37 -12.30 2.63
CA VAL A 170 2.56 -12.85 3.29
C VAL A 170 2.29 -14.31 3.66
N LYS A 171 3.26 -15.17 3.38
CA LYS A 171 3.28 -16.56 3.83
C LYS A 171 4.09 -16.65 5.12
N GLN A 172 3.55 -17.30 6.15
CA GLN A 172 4.27 -17.68 7.37
C GLN A 172 4.42 -19.21 7.44
#